data_AF-A0A2P9A8H7-F1
#
_entry.id   AF-A0A2P9A8H7-F1
#
_cell.length_a   1.000
_cell.length_b   1.000
_cell.length_c   1.000
_cell.angle_alpha   90.00
_cell.angle_beta   90.00
_cell.angle_gamma   90.00
#
_symmetry.space_group_name_H-M   'P 1'
#
loop_
_entity.id
_entity.type
_entity.pdbx_description
1 polymer ?
#
loop_
_entity_poly.entity_id
_entity_poly.type
_entity_poly.pdbx_seq_one_letter_code
_entity_poly.pdbx_strand_id
1 'polypeptide(L)'
;MKNVYFKRSLKFLCLAVCIIVTICLSRNETYKNSLGFGKNDHIYSRNLAEFKLGNYALLKDTKYENVTEQLTKEELYELFDLLSQNPPRTYLLNLWNHKNGICREGTKDLLKKLRVVAPKLTYRHTGNAGQYGKTPPKITWQGCSYDCNMKVSTLETEQTNRFYNLLNKKAPISEIKSFICSCLDEFDKLHNDLYEKYLKIFTEEK
;
A
#
# COMPACT_ATOMS: atom_id res chain seq x y z
N MET A 1 31.33 -31.98 17.43
CA MET A 1 29.87 -32.25 17.54
C MET A 1 28.99 -31.02 17.83
N LYS A 2 29.46 -29.76 17.73
CA LYS A 2 28.64 -28.56 18.04
C LYS A 2 27.83 -27.98 16.86
N ASN A 3 28.12 -28.41 15.62
CA ASN A 3 27.57 -27.77 14.40
C ASN A 3 26.20 -28.32 13.94
N VAL A 4 25.78 -29.48 14.48
CA VAL A 4 24.50 -30.12 14.14
C VAL A 4 23.33 -29.46 14.88
N TYR A 5 23.55 -29.05 16.13
CA TYR A 5 22.52 -28.39 16.96
C TYR A 5 22.20 -26.98 16.47
N PHE A 6 23.18 -26.23 15.97
CA PHE A 6 22.97 -24.88 15.43
C PHE A 6 22.15 -24.89 14.13
N LYS A 7 22.45 -25.79 13.18
CA LYS A 7 21.64 -25.97 11.96
C LYS A 7 20.22 -26.47 12.27
N ARG A 8 20.06 -27.31 13.29
CA ARG A 8 18.75 -27.81 13.72
C ARG A 8 17.92 -26.69 14.37
N SER A 9 18.55 -25.85 15.19
CA SER A 9 17.95 -24.64 15.80
C SER A 9 17.53 -23.60 14.76
N LEU A 10 18.35 -23.33 13.73
CA LEU A 10 18.03 -22.38 12.67
C LEU A 10 16.82 -22.83 11.81
N LYS A 11 16.67 -24.15 11.59
CA LYS A 11 15.49 -24.72 10.92
C LYS A 11 14.22 -24.52 11.75
N PHE A 12 14.29 -24.68 13.07
CA PHE A 12 13.14 -24.41 13.94
C PHE A 12 12.76 -22.92 13.96
N LEU A 13 13.75 -22.03 13.91
CA LEU A 13 13.53 -20.59 13.83
C LEU A 13 12.88 -20.18 12.50
N CYS A 14 13.32 -20.78 11.38
CA CYS A 14 12.71 -20.62 10.07
C CYS A 14 11.27 -21.14 10.03
N LEU A 15 11.02 -22.33 10.58
CA LEU A 15 9.68 -22.90 10.69
C LEU A 15 8.75 -22.03 11.55
N ALA A 16 9.25 -21.47 12.65
CA ALA A 16 8.49 -20.55 13.48
C ALA A 16 8.09 -19.28 12.71
N VAL A 17 9.00 -18.69 11.91
CA VAL A 17 8.69 -17.55 11.04
C VAL A 17 7.68 -17.93 9.97
N CYS A 18 7.81 -19.09 9.32
CA CYS A 18 6.82 -19.58 8.34
C CYS A 18 5.44 -19.78 8.96
N ILE A 19 5.37 -20.31 10.19
CA ILE A 19 4.13 -20.48 10.96
C ILE A 19 3.52 -19.11 11.30
N ILE A 20 4.32 -18.14 11.71
CA ILE A 20 3.85 -16.78 12.00
C ILE A 20 3.29 -16.12 10.73
N VAL A 21 3.98 -16.25 9.58
CA VAL A 21 3.52 -15.70 8.29
C VAL A 21 2.20 -16.35 7.85
N THR A 22 2.07 -17.68 7.98
CA THR A 22 0.81 -18.37 7.66
C THR A 22 -0.30 -17.97 8.62
N ILE A 23 -0.04 -17.83 9.91
CA ILE A 23 -1.01 -17.32 10.89
C ILE A 23 -1.42 -15.87 10.55
N CYS A 24 -0.49 -15.01 10.13
CA CYS A 24 -0.78 -13.64 9.70
C CYS A 24 -1.65 -13.62 8.43
N LEU A 25 -1.37 -14.46 7.44
CA LEU A 25 -2.18 -14.60 6.22
C LEU A 25 -3.57 -15.17 6.53
N SER A 26 -3.67 -16.21 7.36
CA SER A 26 -4.94 -16.79 7.79
C SER A 26 -5.76 -15.83 8.65
N ARG A 27 -5.12 -15.04 9.53
CA ARG A 27 -5.80 -13.97 10.28
C ARG A 27 -6.25 -12.83 9.38
N ASN A 28 -5.52 -12.49 8.32
CA ASN A 28 -5.96 -11.49 7.33
C ASN A 28 -7.22 -11.97 6.57
N GLU A 29 -7.26 -13.24 6.16
CA GLU A 29 -8.46 -13.85 5.58
C GLU A 29 -9.63 -13.93 6.58
N THR A 30 -9.33 -14.27 7.84
CA THR A 30 -10.35 -14.30 8.90
C THR A 30 -10.83 -12.88 9.25
N TYR A 31 -9.98 -11.85 9.14
CA TYR A 31 -10.33 -10.44 9.33
C TYR A 31 -11.19 -9.91 8.19
N LYS A 32 -10.89 -10.28 6.93
CA LYS A 32 -11.81 -10.06 5.80
C LYS A 32 -13.18 -10.69 6.03
N ASN A 33 -13.20 -11.89 6.62
CA ASN A 33 -14.44 -12.61 6.94
C ASN A 33 -15.18 -12.06 8.18
N SER A 34 -14.47 -11.57 9.21
CA SER A 34 -15.05 -11.05 10.45
C SER A 34 -15.53 -9.60 10.34
N LEU A 35 -15.05 -8.83 9.36
CA LEU A 35 -15.54 -7.48 9.04
C LEU A 35 -16.87 -7.46 8.28
N GLY A 36 -17.48 -8.62 8.02
CA GLY A 36 -18.81 -8.64 7.41
C GLY A 36 -18.83 -8.07 5.99
N PHE A 37 -17.84 -8.38 5.17
CA PHE A 37 -17.96 -8.29 3.70
C PHE A 37 -18.83 -9.42 3.11
N GLY A 38 -19.53 -10.19 3.95
CA GLY A 38 -20.60 -11.09 3.54
C GLY A 38 -21.91 -10.34 3.37
N LYS A 39 -22.31 -10.13 2.11
CA LYS A 39 -23.67 -9.83 1.63
C LYS A 39 -24.42 -8.75 2.42
N ASN A 40 -24.20 -7.49 2.06
CA ASN A 40 -25.09 -6.39 2.43
C ASN A 40 -25.40 -5.48 1.22
N ASP A 41 -25.65 -6.08 0.05
CA ASP A 41 -25.89 -5.37 -1.22
C ASP A 41 -27.10 -4.41 -1.22
N HIS A 42 -28.03 -4.55 -0.26
CA HIS A 42 -29.29 -3.80 -0.26
C HIS A 42 -29.31 -2.54 0.62
N ILE A 43 -28.34 -2.36 1.53
CA ILE A 43 -28.31 -1.18 2.42
C ILE A 43 -27.44 -0.06 1.82
N TYR A 44 -26.37 -0.42 1.09
CA TYR A 44 -25.52 0.55 0.40
C TYR A 44 -26.22 1.23 -0.79
N SER A 45 -27.16 0.54 -1.43
CA SER A 45 -27.87 1.02 -2.63
C SER A 45 -28.86 2.15 -2.34
N ARG A 46 -29.48 2.21 -1.16
CA ARG A 46 -30.49 3.23 -0.84
C ARG A 46 -29.89 4.59 -0.50
N ASN A 47 -28.84 4.61 0.33
CA ASN A 47 -28.14 5.85 0.70
C ASN A 47 -27.26 6.40 -0.44
N LEU A 48 -26.78 5.53 -1.32
CA LEU A 48 -26.05 5.91 -2.53
C LEU A 48 -26.99 6.54 -3.57
N ALA A 49 -28.23 6.08 -3.70
CA ALA A 49 -29.22 6.67 -4.62
C ALA A 49 -29.67 8.09 -4.21
N GLU A 50 -29.88 8.32 -2.91
CA GLU A 50 -30.23 9.64 -2.36
C GLU A 50 -29.06 10.64 -2.45
N PHE A 51 -27.83 10.18 -2.25
CA PHE A 51 -26.61 10.99 -2.46
C PHE A 51 -26.31 11.22 -3.96
N LYS A 52 -26.62 10.23 -4.81
CA LYS A 52 -26.56 10.37 -6.27
C LYS A 52 -27.46 11.54 -6.69
N LEU A 53 -28.73 11.59 -6.30
CA LEU A 53 -29.70 12.58 -6.80
C LEU A 53 -29.29 14.06 -6.67
N GLY A 54 -28.58 14.46 -5.60
CA GLY A 54 -28.16 15.85 -5.38
C GLY A 54 -26.95 16.30 -6.21
N ASN A 55 -26.05 15.37 -6.53
CA ASN A 55 -24.84 15.62 -7.34
C ASN A 55 -24.96 15.05 -8.77
N TYR A 56 -26.02 14.28 -9.09
CA TYR A 56 -26.13 13.50 -10.32
C TYR A 56 -26.35 14.32 -11.57
N ALA A 57 -26.88 15.55 -11.48
CA ALA A 57 -27.02 16.37 -12.67
C ALA A 57 -25.66 16.69 -13.31
N LEU A 58 -24.58 16.71 -12.52
CA LEU A 58 -23.19 16.92 -12.96
C LEU A 58 -22.43 15.62 -13.26
N LEU A 59 -22.88 14.48 -12.73
CA LEU A 59 -22.23 13.16 -12.90
C LEU A 59 -22.96 12.27 -13.93
N LYS A 60 -23.93 12.83 -14.68
CA LYS A 60 -24.73 12.13 -15.69
C LYS A 60 -23.98 11.83 -17.00
N ASP A 61 -22.67 12.09 -17.05
CA ASP A 61 -21.77 11.51 -18.05
C ASP A 61 -21.03 10.30 -17.44
N THR A 62 -21.76 9.19 -17.36
CA THR A 62 -21.32 7.81 -17.67
C THR A 62 -19.99 7.22 -17.17
N LYS A 63 -19.34 7.74 -16.11
CA LYS A 63 -18.11 7.10 -15.55
C LYS A 63 -18.15 6.69 -14.06
N TYR A 64 -19.08 7.23 -13.27
CA TYR A 64 -19.03 7.11 -11.80
C TYR A 64 -20.17 6.28 -11.18
N GLU A 65 -20.96 5.59 -12.00
CA GLU A 65 -22.15 4.87 -11.54
C GLU A 65 -21.79 3.67 -10.64
N ASN A 66 -20.58 3.12 -10.84
CA ASN A 66 -19.89 2.13 -10.02
C ASN A 66 -18.40 2.50 -9.95
N VAL A 67 -17.90 3.19 -8.92
CA VAL A 67 -16.43 3.35 -8.74
C VAL A 67 -15.85 2.05 -8.16
N THR A 68 -16.04 0.94 -8.88
CA THR A 68 -15.34 -0.33 -8.68
C THR A 68 -13.94 -0.27 -9.28
N GLU A 69 -13.74 0.60 -10.27
CA GLU A 69 -12.44 0.85 -10.88
C GLU A 69 -11.62 1.86 -10.05
N GLN A 70 -10.31 1.67 -10.04
CA GLN A 70 -9.39 2.47 -9.27
C GLN A 70 -9.24 3.87 -9.89
N LEU A 71 -9.56 4.93 -9.14
CA LEU A 71 -9.33 6.32 -9.59
C LEU A 71 -7.84 6.63 -9.79
N THR A 72 -7.56 7.52 -10.74
CA THR A 72 -6.26 8.21 -10.84
C THR A 72 -6.13 9.31 -9.78
N LYS A 73 -4.91 9.86 -9.64
CA LYS A 73 -4.65 10.97 -8.72
C LYS A 73 -5.44 12.22 -9.11
N GLU A 74 -5.52 12.49 -10.40
CA GLU A 74 -6.23 13.62 -11.01
C GLU A 74 -7.75 13.50 -10.79
N GLU A 75 -8.31 12.33 -11.08
CA GLU A 75 -9.74 12.06 -10.87
C GLU A 75 -10.16 12.18 -9.41
N LEU A 76 -9.27 11.79 -8.48
CA LEU A 76 -9.49 11.95 -7.05
C LEU A 76 -9.53 13.44 -6.64
N TYR A 77 -8.67 14.28 -7.23
CA TYR A 77 -8.67 15.73 -6.97
C TYR A 77 -9.89 16.42 -7.57
N GLU A 78 -10.27 16.11 -8.80
CA GLU A 78 -11.50 16.63 -9.41
C GLU A 78 -12.73 16.30 -8.56
N LEU A 79 -12.80 15.06 -8.05
CA LEU A 79 -13.86 14.65 -7.15
C LEU A 79 -13.84 15.49 -5.85
N PHE A 80 -12.67 15.80 -5.29
CA PHE A 80 -12.58 16.67 -4.12
C PHE A 80 -13.13 18.06 -4.39
N ASP A 81 -12.91 18.65 -5.56
CA ASP A 81 -13.45 19.98 -5.87
C ASP A 81 -14.98 19.98 -5.96
N LEU A 82 -15.58 18.88 -6.41
CA LEU A 82 -17.03 18.72 -6.52
C LEU A 82 -17.74 18.46 -5.18
N LEU A 83 -17.02 18.06 -4.13
CA LEU A 83 -17.59 17.79 -2.81
C LEU A 83 -17.96 19.09 -2.07
N SER A 84 -19.17 19.58 -2.29
CA SER A 84 -19.71 20.80 -1.67
C SER A 84 -20.41 20.60 -0.31
N GLN A 85 -20.76 19.35 0.02
CA GLN A 85 -21.45 18.97 1.26
C GLN A 85 -20.70 17.86 2.00
N ASN A 86 -21.00 17.67 3.29
CA ASN A 86 -20.39 16.62 4.09
C ASN A 86 -20.95 15.24 3.66
N PRO A 87 -20.16 14.37 3.01
CA PRO A 87 -20.66 13.10 2.51
C PRO A 87 -20.81 12.08 3.66
N PRO A 88 -21.58 11.00 3.45
CA PRO A 88 -21.69 9.94 4.45
C PRO A 88 -20.34 9.26 4.70
N ARG A 89 -20.15 8.71 5.91
CA ARG A 89 -18.91 8.02 6.32
C ARG A 89 -18.46 6.95 5.32
N THR A 90 -19.40 6.19 4.77
CA THR A 90 -19.14 5.15 3.77
C THR A 90 -18.46 5.69 2.53
N TYR A 91 -18.84 6.88 2.08
CA TYR A 91 -18.21 7.55 0.95
C TYR A 91 -16.77 7.96 1.26
N LEU A 92 -16.51 8.47 2.46
CA LEU A 92 -15.16 8.82 2.91
C LEU A 92 -14.24 7.59 2.97
N LEU A 93 -14.77 6.43 3.39
CA LEU A 93 -14.03 5.16 3.36
C LEU A 93 -13.70 4.73 1.91
N ASN A 94 -14.60 4.96 0.97
CA ASN A 94 -14.34 4.68 -0.45
C ASN A 94 -13.23 5.59 -1.01
N LEU A 95 -13.24 6.88 -0.67
CA LEU A 95 -12.15 7.80 -1.03
C LEU A 95 -10.81 7.37 -0.46
N TRP A 96 -10.80 6.92 0.79
CA TRP A 96 -9.60 6.37 1.41
C TRP A 96 -9.07 5.14 0.66
N ASN A 97 -9.97 4.26 0.21
CA ASN A 97 -9.60 3.09 -0.58
C ASN A 97 -8.99 3.49 -1.94
N HIS A 98 -9.56 4.48 -2.63
CA HIS A 98 -8.99 4.99 -3.87
C HIS A 98 -7.61 5.60 -3.65
N LYS A 99 -7.45 6.45 -2.62
CA LYS A 99 -6.15 6.97 -2.20
C LYS A 99 -5.15 5.81 -2.01
N ASN A 100 -5.49 4.79 -1.24
CA ASN A 100 -4.58 3.67 -0.99
C ASN A 100 -4.24 2.89 -2.25
N GLY A 101 -5.18 2.75 -3.19
CA GLY A 101 -4.91 2.15 -4.48
C GLY A 101 -3.92 2.94 -5.32
N ILE A 102 -4.02 4.28 -5.34
CA ILE A 102 -3.04 5.17 -5.99
C ILE A 102 -1.65 4.96 -5.38
N CYS A 103 -1.54 4.97 -4.04
CA CYS A 103 -0.25 4.74 -3.36
C CYS A 103 0.36 3.36 -3.65
N ARG A 104 -0.48 2.32 -3.75
CA ARG A 104 -0.04 0.96 -4.09
C ARG A 104 0.46 0.87 -5.52
N GLU A 105 -0.19 1.54 -6.46
CA GLU A 105 0.29 1.58 -7.85
C GLU A 105 1.63 2.32 -7.94
N GLY A 106 1.77 3.47 -7.28
CA GLY A 106 3.06 4.17 -7.18
C GLY A 106 4.18 3.30 -6.58
N THR A 107 3.84 2.45 -5.60
CA THR A 107 4.80 1.50 -5.02
C THR A 107 5.22 0.41 -6.03
N LYS A 108 4.29 -0.10 -6.84
CA LYS A 108 4.63 -1.05 -7.92
C LYS A 108 5.54 -0.39 -8.96
N ASP A 109 5.24 0.85 -9.33
CA ASP A 109 6.05 1.60 -10.29
C ASP A 109 7.46 1.89 -9.77
N LEU A 110 7.60 2.27 -8.50
CA LEU A 110 8.89 2.39 -7.82
C LEU A 110 9.69 1.10 -7.93
N LEU A 111 9.11 -0.04 -7.54
CA LEU A 111 9.79 -1.33 -7.59
C LEU A 111 10.14 -1.72 -9.03
N LYS A 112 9.26 -1.44 -9.99
CA LYS A 112 9.54 -1.68 -11.42
C LYS A 112 10.75 -0.87 -11.89
N LYS A 113 10.82 0.43 -11.56
CA LYS A 113 11.95 1.30 -11.89
C LYS A 113 13.25 0.82 -11.24
N LEU A 114 13.21 0.48 -9.95
CA LEU A 114 14.38 -0.04 -9.23
C LEU A 114 14.87 -1.38 -9.77
N ARG A 115 13.95 -2.25 -10.22
CA ARG A 115 14.31 -3.55 -10.79
C ARG A 115 15.13 -3.43 -12.08
N VAL A 116 14.87 -2.41 -12.89
CA VAL A 116 15.61 -2.15 -14.14
C VAL A 116 17.07 -1.80 -13.85
N VAL A 117 17.33 -1.06 -12.78
CA VAL A 117 18.69 -0.62 -12.40
C VAL A 117 19.42 -1.59 -11.47
N ALA A 118 18.70 -2.51 -10.81
CA ALA A 118 19.29 -3.49 -9.90
C ALA A 118 20.29 -4.43 -10.61
N PRO A 119 21.54 -4.58 -10.12
CA PRO A 119 22.53 -5.46 -10.72
C PRO A 119 22.07 -6.93 -10.70
N LYS A 120 22.37 -7.69 -11.75
CA LYS A 120 22.02 -9.13 -11.85
C LYS A 120 22.52 -9.96 -10.64
N LEU A 121 23.62 -9.54 -10.02
CA LEU A 121 24.21 -10.19 -8.84
C LEU A 121 23.38 -10.00 -7.56
N THR A 122 22.50 -9.00 -7.49
CA THR A 122 21.65 -8.73 -6.32
C THR A 122 20.45 -9.67 -6.21
N TYR A 123 20.17 -10.52 -7.21
CA TYR A 123 18.93 -11.31 -7.27
C TYR A 123 18.97 -12.66 -6.53
N ARG A 124 20.13 -13.19 -6.12
CA ARG A 124 20.23 -14.48 -5.39
C ARG A 124 21.32 -14.47 -4.33
N HIS A 125 20.94 -14.92 -3.13
CA HIS A 125 21.85 -15.23 -2.02
C HIS A 125 22.20 -16.73 -1.96
N THR A 126 22.17 -17.45 -3.09
CA THR A 126 22.28 -18.93 -3.12
C THR A 126 23.56 -19.47 -3.74
N GLY A 127 24.53 -18.61 -4.07
CA GLY A 127 25.82 -19.06 -4.59
C GLY A 127 26.89 -19.07 -3.50
N ASN A 128 27.65 -20.16 -3.39
CA ASN A 128 28.89 -20.17 -2.61
C ASN A 128 29.77 -18.99 -3.03
N ALA A 129 30.44 -18.33 -2.07
CA ALA A 129 31.33 -17.19 -2.33
C ALA A 129 32.39 -17.46 -3.43
N GLY A 130 32.75 -18.72 -3.66
CA GLY A 130 33.66 -19.16 -4.73
C GLY A 130 33.08 -19.14 -6.16
N GLN A 131 31.77 -18.94 -6.37
CA GLN A 131 31.16 -18.94 -7.71
C GLN A 131 31.26 -17.61 -8.46
N TYR A 132 31.61 -16.51 -7.77
CA TYR A 132 31.51 -15.17 -8.37
C TYR A 132 32.79 -14.35 -8.34
N GLY A 133 33.88 -14.83 -7.70
CA GLY A 133 35.16 -14.12 -7.64
C GLY A 133 35.09 -12.69 -7.08
N LYS A 134 33.95 -12.30 -6.51
CA LYS A 134 33.60 -10.94 -6.09
C LYS A 134 32.85 -10.99 -4.77
N THR A 135 33.11 -10.01 -3.91
CA THR A 135 32.39 -9.77 -2.67
C THR A 135 30.89 -9.66 -2.95
N PRO A 136 30.01 -10.34 -2.18
CA PRO A 136 28.57 -10.23 -2.37
C PRO A 136 28.11 -8.77 -2.23
N PRO A 137 27.08 -8.34 -3.01
CA PRO A 137 26.56 -6.98 -2.96
C PRO A 137 26.03 -6.66 -1.56
N LYS A 138 26.13 -5.39 -1.14
CA LYS A 138 25.77 -4.96 0.21
C LYS A 138 24.28 -5.13 0.47
N ILE A 139 23.47 -4.95 -0.57
CA ILE A 139 22.02 -5.17 -0.54
C ILE A 139 21.58 -5.99 -1.76
N THR A 140 20.74 -7.00 -1.50
CA THR A 140 20.08 -7.79 -2.55
C THR A 140 18.80 -7.10 -3.04
N TRP A 141 18.32 -7.49 -4.22
CA TRP A 141 16.99 -7.11 -4.73
C TRP A 141 15.89 -7.44 -3.72
N GLN A 142 15.97 -8.62 -3.08
CA GLN A 142 15.03 -9.00 -2.02
C GLN A 142 15.09 -8.05 -0.83
N GLY A 143 16.30 -7.65 -0.41
CA GLY A 143 16.49 -6.69 0.67
C GLY A 143 15.94 -5.30 0.34
N CYS A 144 16.20 -4.81 -0.88
CA CYS A 144 15.66 -3.56 -1.41
C CYS A 144 14.12 -3.58 -1.43
N SER A 145 13.53 -4.61 -2.05
CA SER A 145 12.08 -4.75 -2.15
C SER A 145 11.43 -4.85 -0.77
N TYR A 146 12.04 -5.61 0.15
CA TYR A 146 11.56 -5.72 1.52
C TYR A 146 11.56 -4.37 2.24
N ASP A 147 12.67 -3.62 2.22
CA ASP A 147 12.75 -2.29 2.86
C ASP A 147 11.72 -1.31 2.30
N CYS A 148 11.58 -1.27 0.96
CA CYS A 148 10.58 -0.42 0.30
C CYS A 148 9.15 -0.74 0.79
N ASN A 149 8.77 -2.02 0.76
CA ASN A 149 7.44 -2.45 1.20
C ASN A 149 7.23 -2.20 2.70
N MET A 150 8.25 -2.38 3.53
CA MET A 150 8.16 -2.09 4.97
C MET A 150 7.90 -0.61 5.21
N LYS A 151 8.68 0.29 4.59
CA LYS A 151 8.52 1.74 4.74
C LYS A 151 7.14 2.22 4.28
N VAL A 152 6.70 1.76 3.11
CA VAL A 152 5.36 2.03 2.57
C VAL A 152 4.27 1.55 3.52
N SER A 153 4.38 0.32 4.02
CA SER A 153 3.37 -0.28 4.92
C SER A 153 3.28 0.44 6.26
N THR A 154 4.41 0.89 6.81
CA THR A 154 4.44 1.71 8.02
C THR A 154 3.70 3.03 7.80
N LEU A 155 4.00 3.74 6.71
CA LEU A 155 3.33 5.01 6.38
C LEU A 155 1.82 4.82 6.15
N GLU A 156 1.41 3.79 5.38
CA GLU A 156 -0.01 3.47 5.15
C GLU A 156 -0.75 3.23 6.47
N THR A 157 -0.12 2.53 7.42
CA THR A 157 -0.69 2.22 8.73
C THR A 157 -0.86 3.47 9.58
N GLU A 158 0.17 4.31 9.68
CA GLU A 158 0.14 5.57 10.43
C GLU A 158 -0.93 6.52 9.89
N GLN A 159 -0.98 6.69 8.56
CA GLN A 159 -1.96 7.53 7.91
C GLN A 159 -3.39 6.96 8.06
N THR A 160 -3.58 5.64 7.96
CA THR A 160 -4.88 4.99 8.17
C THR A 160 -5.40 5.24 9.57
N ASN A 161 -4.55 5.11 10.59
CA ASN A 161 -4.94 5.39 11.98
C ASN A 161 -5.36 6.86 12.16
N ARG A 162 -4.59 7.80 11.59
CA ARG A 162 -4.93 9.23 11.59
C ARG A 162 -6.24 9.51 10.87
N PHE A 163 -6.48 8.87 9.73
CA PHE A 163 -7.73 8.98 8.98
C PHE A 163 -8.94 8.55 9.82
N TYR A 164 -8.89 7.36 10.43
CA TYR A 164 -9.98 6.89 11.29
C TYR A 164 -10.22 7.81 12.48
N ASN A 165 -9.16 8.40 13.06
CA ASN A 165 -9.30 9.39 14.12
C ASN A 165 -10.04 10.65 13.65
N LEU A 166 -9.77 11.16 12.44
CA LEU A 166 -10.51 12.28 11.84
C LEU A 166 -11.99 11.93 11.66
N LEU A 167 -12.27 10.74 11.12
CA LEU A 167 -13.65 10.27 10.93
C LEU A 167 -14.40 10.14 12.25
N ASN A 168 -13.76 9.61 13.29
CA ASN A 168 -14.38 9.40 14.59
C ASN A 168 -14.65 10.72 15.33
N LYS A 169 -13.80 11.73 15.12
CA LYS A 169 -14.01 13.10 15.62
C LYS A 169 -15.02 13.91 14.80
N LYS A 170 -15.55 13.34 13.72
CA LYS A 170 -16.42 14.04 12.75
C LYS A 170 -15.78 15.33 12.24
N ALA A 171 -14.49 15.25 11.89
CA ALA A 171 -13.73 16.38 11.35
C ALA A 171 -14.43 16.99 10.12
N PRO A 172 -14.31 18.31 9.90
CA PRO A 172 -14.85 18.95 8.71
C PRO A 172 -14.33 18.33 7.42
N ILE A 173 -15.16 18.31 6.37
CA ILE A 173 -14.78 17.72 5.07
C ILE A 173 -13.52 18.38 4.48
N SER A 174 -13.31 19.68 4.71
CA SER A 174 -12.10 20.40 4.28
C SER A 174 -10.83 19.86 4.93
N GLU A 175 -10.88 19.51 6.22
CA GLU A 175 -9.77 18.90 6.95
C GLU A 175 -9.48 17.49 6.41
N ILE A 176 -10.52 16.71 6.14
CA ILE A 176 -10.40 15.36 5.58
C ILE A 176 -9.78 15.39 4.18
N LYS A 177 -10.25 16.28 3.30
CA LYS A 177 -9.67 16.48 1.95
C LYS A 177 -8.18 16.84 2.05
N SER A 178 -7.86 17.87 2.84
CA SER A 178 -6.49 18.35 3.03
C SER A 178 -5.58 17.24 3.56
N PHE A 179 -6.09 16.44 4.50
CA PHE A 179 -5.37 15.30 5.04
C PHE A 179 -5.10 14.23 3.97
N ILE A 180 -6.10 13.83 3.17
CA ILE A 180 -5.91 12.86 2.09
C ILE A 180 -4.89 13.37 1.07
N CYS A 181 -4.96 14.63 0.65
CA CYS A 181 -3.98 15.24 -0.24
C CYS A 181 -2.57 15.16 0.34
N SER A 182 -2.39 15.57 1.61
CA SER A 182 -1.08 15.50 2.27
C SER A 182 -0.52 14.08 2.34
N CYS A 183 -1.39 13.07 2.50
CA CYS A 183 -0.97 11.68 2.50
C CYS A 183 -0.45 11.22 1.14
N LEU A 184 -1.04 11.69 0.04
CA LEU A 184 -0.53 11.41 -1.32
C LEU A 184 0.85 12.03 -1.52
N ASP A 185 1.04 13.28 -1.08
CA ASP A 185 2.32 13.98 -1.19
C ASP A 185 3.43 13.33 -0.35
N GLU A 186 3.10 12.88 0.87
CA GLU A 186 4.02 12.10 1.72
C GLU A 186 4.44 10.78 1.04
N PHE A 187 3.52 10.13 0.33
CA PHE A 187 3.80 8.91 -0.42
C PHE A 187 4.71 9.15 -1.62
N ASP A 188 4.43 10.19 -2.41
CA ASP A 188 5.27 10.57 -3.56
C ASP A 188 6.69 10.91 -3.11
N LYS A 189 6.82 11.65 -2.01
CA LYS A 189 8.12 11.95 -1.40
C LYS A 189 8.84 10.67 -0.95
N LEU A 190 8.15 9.78 -0.23
CA LEU A 190 8.74 8.51 0.21
C LEU A 190 9.21 7.66 -0.98
N HIS A 191 8.42 7.59 -2.06
CA HIS A 191 8.79 6.84 -3.26
C HIS A 191 10.04 7.41 -3.92
N ASN A 192 10.14 8.74 -4.03
CA ASN A 192 11.32 9.41 -4.57
C ASN A 192 12.56 9.18 -3.69
N ASP A 193 12.43 9.35 -2.37
CA ASP A 193 13.53 9.14 -1.42
C ASP A 193 14.05 7.69 -1.48
N LEU A 194 13.15 6.71 -1.60
CA LEU A 194 13.51 5.30 -1.77
C LEU A 194 14.17 5.04 -3.11
N TYR A 195 13.67 5.65 -4.20
CA TYR A 195 14.26 5.51 -5.53
C TYR A 195 15.70 6.00 -5.53
N GLU A 196 15.95 7.23 -5.07
CA GLU A 196 17.29 7.84 -5.05
C GLU A 196 18.25 7.04 -4.16
N LYS A 197 17.81 6.63 -2.96
CA LYS A 197 18.59 5.78 -2.05
C LYS A 197 19.08 4.52 -2.76
N TYR A 198 18.18 3.80 -3.42
CA TYR A 198 18.52 2.51 -4.02
C TYR A 198 19.20 2.63 -5.38
N LEU A 199 18.89 3.66 -6.16
CA LEU A 199 19.63 4.00 -7.36
C LEU A 199 21.11 4.21 -7.04
N LYS A 200 21.41 5.01 -6.01
CA LYS A 200 22.78 5.24 -5.52
C LYS A 200 23.47 3.92 -5.14
N ILE A 201 22.83 3.10 -4.32
CA ILE A 201 23.38 1.79 -3.90
C ILE A 201 23.67 0.89 -5.12
N PHE A 202 22.76 0.82 -6.08
CA PHE A 202 22.90 -0.06 -7.25
C PHE A 202 23.89 0.44 -8.29
N THR A 203 24.21 1.73 -8.30
CA THR A 203 25.10 2.34 -9.30
C THR A 203 26.51 2.58 -8.79
N GLU A 204 26.68 2.83 -7.48
CA GLU A 204 28.00 2.96 -6.82
C GLU A 204 28.72 1.61 -6.63
N GLU A 205 28.02 0.48 -6.80
CA GLU A 205 28.61 -0.88 -6.77
C GLU A 205 29.20 -1.34 -8.13
N LYS A 206 29.38 -0.44 -9.10
CA LYS A 206 30.09 -0.72 -10.37
C LYS A 206 31.60 -0.52 -10.23
#